data_AF-A0A239QKA2-F1
#
_entry.id   AF-A0A239QKA2-F1
#
_cell.length_a   1.000
_cell.length_b   1.000
_cell.length_c   1.000
_cell.angle_alpha   90.00
_cell.angle_beta   90.00
_cell.angle_gamma   90.00
#
_symmetry.space_group_name_H-M   'P 1'
#
loop_
_entity.id
_entity.type
_entity.pdbx_description
1 polymer ?
#
loop_
_entity_poly.entity_id
_entity_poly.type
_entity_poly.pdbx_seq_one_letter_code
_entity_poly.pdbx_strand_id
1 'polypeptide(L)'
;MNCIKKLLAITLTLILVICSGCVFAEGEEWTCPDCGSPNAANFCTNCGAEKPKEIVCLNCGETYPSDTNAVFCGNCGEKLQQAGPAAVKYEGDGFATPEEALTCYMEGIQNLNFEQIMSAFAWETQIEHYDLQAYFERMGAYQPTICPRMPSVNDFMFSANVNALRYFQANMVYRSVEDYILGDDSPYKGKGTIAFQKDSDDVEVFLKKFENGRLEKLTQMTNITILSPDDVTNNLFSREQNQENFVKQTACYGADEAVNLVGMAVVEDETFYCCPTICRYGDQWYLVSVSSMTNMLLGISNVNQAFICGKGSLEDLLR
;
A
#
# COMPACT_ATOMS: atom_id res chain seq x y z
N MET A 1 60.35 -10.67 6.16
CA MET A 1 59.17 -11.57 6.17
C MET A 1 57.81 -10.85 6.25
N ASN A 2 57.73 -9.59 6.71
CA ASN A 2 56.45 -8.86 6.88
C ASN A 2 55.97 -8.06 5.65
N CYS A 3 56.85 -7.59 4.75
CA CYS A 3 56.42 -6.87 3.54
C CYS A 3 55.79 -7.78 2.48
N ILE A 4 56.30 -9.02 2.32
CA ILE A 4 55.79 -9.98 1.33
C ILE A 4 54.39 -10.47 1.71
N LYS A 5 54.11 -10.66 3.01
CA LYS A 5 52.77 -11.03 3.50
C LYS A 5 51.74 -9.92 3.32
N LYS A 6 52.14 -8.65 3.49
CA LYS A 6 51.26 -7.49 3.23
C LYS A 6 50.99 -7.30 1.73
N LEU A 7 51.99 -7.54 0.87
CA LEU A 7 51.80 -7.45 -0.58
C LEU A 7 50.86 -8.55 -1.10
N LEU A 8 51.03 -9.80 -0.64
CA LEU A 8 50.15 -10.92 -0.98
C LEU A 8 48.71 -10.74 -0.46
N ALA A 9 48.54 -10.17 0.73
CA ALA A 9 47.20 -9.88 1.26
C ALA A 9 46.48 -8.81 0.42
N ILE A 10 47.19 -7.77 -0.02
CA ILE A 10 46.60 -6.69 -0.84
C ILE A 10 46.24 -7.19 -2.25
N THR A 11 47.05 -8.05 -2.88
CA THR A 11 46.70 -8.67 -4.17
C THR A 11 45.54 -9.66 -4.06
N LEU A 12 45.42 -10.42 -2.96
CA LEU A 12 44.30 -11.35 -2.77
C LEU A 12 42.97 -10.60 -2.55
N THR A 13 42.99 -9.49 -1.82
CA THR A 13 41.79 -8.66 -1.59
C THR A 13 41.38 -7.91 -2.87
N LEU A 14 42.32 -7.46 -3.71
CA LEU A 14 41.98 -6.84 -5.00
C LEU A 14 41.31 -7.83 -5.97
N ILE A 15 41.73 -9.10 -5.98
CA ILE A 15 41.15 -10.15 -6.83
C ILE A 15 39.72 -10.50 -6.36
N LEU A 16 39.47 -10.52 -5.04
CA LEU A 16 38.13 -10.78 -4.47
C LEU A 16 37.12 -9.64 -4.72
N VAL A 17 37.59 -8.38 -4.77
CA VAL A 17 36.73 -7.21 -5.04
C VAL A 17 36.33 -7.14 -6.53
N ILE A 18 37.16 -7.65 -7.45
CA ILE A 18 36.82 -7.69 -8.88
C ILE A 18 35.81 -8.81 -9.20
N CYS A 19 35.73 -9.87 -8.40
CA CYS A 19 34.77 -10.97 -8.60
C CYS A 19 33.37 -10.73 -7.99
N SER A 20 33.13 -9.62 -7.29
CA SER A 20 31.84 -9.35 -6.62
C SER A 20 30.94 -8.35 -7.37
N GLY A 21 31.35 -7.87 -8.53
CA GLY A 21 30.51 -7.05 -9.42
C GLY A 21 30.04 -7.88 -10.60
N CYS A 22 28.74 -7.95 -10.80
CA CYS A 22 28.05 -8.64 -11.91
C CYS A 22 27.80 -10.15 -11.70
N VAL A 23 27.00 -10.49 -10.68
CA VAL A 23 25.99 -11.52 -10.90
C VAL A 23 24.96 -10.89 -11.84
N PHE A 24 25.13 -11.07 -13.15
CA PHE A 24 24.03 -10.89 -14.07
C PHE A 24 23.02 -11.98 -13.73
N ALA A 25 21.76 -11.60 -13.50
CA ALA A 25 20.69 -12.57 -13.51
C ALA A 25 20.81 -13.38 -14.81
N GLU A 26 21.01 -14.69 -14.71
CA GLU A 26 21.03 -15.59 -15.86
C GLU A 26 19.62 -15.56 -16.46
N GLY A 27 19.40 -14.67 -17.43
CA GLY A 27 18.23 -14.74 -18.29
C GLY A 27 18.36 -15.98 -19.17
N GLU A 28 17.32 -16.80 -19.24
CA GLU A 28 17.29 -17.97 -20.12
C GLU A 28 17.67 -17.57 -21.56
N GLU A 29 18.63 -18.30 -22.13
CA GLU A 29 19.07 -18.11 -23.52
C GLU A 29 17.90 -18.39 -24.49
N TRP A 30 17.63 -17.44 -25.38
CA TRP A 30 16.64 -17.59 -26.44
C TRP A 30 17.24 -17.24 -27.79
N THR A 31 16.79 -17.92 -28.84
CA THR A 31 17.19 -17.60 -30.22
C THR A 31 16.16 -16.66 -30.83
N CYS A 32 16.62 -15.53 -31.37
CA CYS A 32 15.74 -14.57 -32.03
C CYS A 32 15.07 -15.21 -33.25
N PRO A 33 13.73 -15.24 -33.33
CA PRO A 33 13.03 -15.84 -34.47
C PRO A 33 13.25 -15.04 -35.77
N ASP A 34 13.48 -13.73 -35.65
CA ASP A 34 13.64 -12.84 -36.81
C ASP A 34 15.03 -12.96 -37.46
N CYS A 35 16.09 -13.08 -36.66
CA CYS A 35 17.47 -13.04 -37.17
C CYS A 35 18.36 -14.23 -36.76
N GLY A 36 17.85 -15.17 -35.96
CA GLY A 36 18.56 -16.38 -35.54
C GLY A 36 19.70 -16.16 -34.53
N SER A 37 19.89 -14.95 -34.01
CA SER A 37 20.96 -14.66 -33.04
C SER A 37 20.57 -15.15 -31.63
N PRO A 38 21.48 -15.76 -30.87
CA PRO A 38 21.23 -16.10 -29.47
C PRO A 38 21.26 -14.83 -28.59
N ASN A 39 20.36 -14.74 -27.62
CA ASN A 39 20.23 -13.60 -26.72
C ASN A 39 19.88 -14.06 -25.29
N ALA A 40 20.31 -13.29 -24.30
CA ALA A 40 19.95 -13.47 -22.88
C ALA A 40 19.17 -12.26 -22.31
N ALA A 41 18.92 -11.23 -23.13
CA ALA A 41 18.21 -10.01 -22.76
C ALA A 41 16.77 -9.99 -23.29
N ASN A 42 15.95 -9.04 -22.83
CA ASN A 42 14.56 -8.87 -23.30
C ASN A 42 14.43 -8.40 -24.76
N PHE A 43 15.52 -7.95 -25.37
CA PHE A 43 15.58 -7.54 -26.77
C PHE A 43 16.76 -8.21 -27.46
N CYS A 44 16.60 -8.51 -28.75
CA CYS A 44 17.67 -9.03 -29.57
C CYS A 44 18.77 -7.97 -29.73
N THR A 45 19.98 -8.33 -29.35
CA THR A 45 21.15 -7.44 -29.42
C THR A 45 21.60 -7.16 -30.85
N ASN A 46 21.13 -7.95 -31.82
CA ASN A 46 21.46 -7.81 -33.23
C ASN A 46 20.41 -7.01 -34.02
N CYS A 47 19.12 -7.33 -33.87
CA CYS A 47 18.06 -6.70 -34.67
C CYS A 47 17.06 -5.84 -33.88
N GLY A 48 17.11 -5.84 -32.55
CA GLY A 48 16.20 -5.09 -31.70
C GLY A 48 14.82 -5.71 -31.50
N ALA A 49 14.52 -6.87 -32.09
CA ALA A 49 13.27 -7.58 -31.87
C ALA A 49 13.08 -7.97 -30.39
N GLU A 50 11.88 -7.81 -29.86
CA GLU A 50 11.55 -8.16 -28.47
C GLU A 50 11.55 -9.70 -28.27
N LYS A 51 11.97 -10.17 -27.08
CA LYS A 51 11.87 -11.58 -26.71
C LYS A 51 10.39 -12.02 -26.84
N PRO A 52 10.08 -13.11 -27.55
CA PRO A 52 8.72 -13.61 -27.63
C PRO A 52 8.19 -13.91 -26.23
N LYS A 53 7.07 -13.28 -25.89
CA LYS A 53 6.37 -13.49 -24.63
C LYS A 53 5.60 -14.81 -24.73
N GLU A 54 5.86 -15.73 -23.81
CA GLU A 54 5.04 -16.93 -23.68
C GLU A 54 3.57 -16.53 -23.45
N ILE A 55 2.63 -17.35 -23.88
CA ILE A 55 1.21 -17.15 -23.58
C ILE A 55 0.87 -18.10 -22.45
N VAL A 56 0.37 -17.59 -21.32
CA VAL A 56 -0.02 -18.42 -20.17
C VAL A 56 -1.49 -18.20 -19.90
N CYS A 57 -2.25 -19.28 -19.72
CA CYS A 57 -3.62 -19.19 -19.26
C CYS A 57 -3.65 -18.78 -17.79
N LEU A 58 -4.15 -17.57 -17.50
CA LEU A 58 -4.19 -17.03 -16.13
C LEU A 58 -5.14 -17.80 -15.19
N ASN A 59 -6.08 -18.58 -15.73
CA ASN A 59 -7.02 -19.36 -14.93
C ASN A 59 -6.46 -20.73 -14.52
N CYS A 60 -5.77 -21.44 -15.43
CA CYS A 60 -5.33 -22.83 -15.17
C CYS A 60 -3.83 -23.07 -15.28
N GLY A 61 -3.03 -22.05 -15.63
CA GLY A 61 -1.56 -22.13 -15.69
C GLY A 61 -0.99 -22.85 -16.92
N GLU A 62 -1.83 -23.23 -17.89
CA GLU A 62 -1.38 -23.88 -19.13
C GLU A 62 -0.51 -22.92 -19.94
N THR A 63 0.65 -23.36 -20.40
CA THR A 63 1.58 -22.56 -21.20
C THR A 63 1.42 -22.86 -22.68
N TYR A 64 1.58 -21.82 -23.50
CA TYR A 64 1.44 -21.87 -24.94
C TYR A 64 2.68 -21.25 -25.59
N PRO A 65 3.13 -21.81 -26.72
CA PRO A 65 4.14 -21.17 -27.56
C PRO A 65 3.72 -19.74 -27.92
N SER A 66 4.67 -18.81 -27.91
CA SER A 66 4.42 -17.40 -28.24
C SER A 66 3.86 -17.16 -29.65
N ASP A 67 4.03 -18.13 -30.55
CA ASP A 67 3.55 -18.14 -31.94
C ASP A 67 2.23 -18.91 -32.12
N THR A 68 1.57 -19.32 -31.03
CA THR A 68 0.28 -20.01 -31.14
C THR A 68 -0.81 -19.11 -31.72
N ASN A 69 -1.68 -19.68 -32.56
CA ASN A 69 -2.92 -19.04 -33.00
C ASN A 69 -4.10 -19.30 -32.04
N ALA A 70 -3.85 -19.93 -30.88
CA ALA A 70 -4.89 -20.23 -29.89
C ALA A 70 -5.43 -18.93 -29.26
N VAL A 71 -6.73 -18.70 -29.40
CA VAL A 71 -7.43 -17.56 -28.78
C VAL A 71 -8.04 -17.94 -27.42
N PHE A 72 -8.33 -19.22 -27.21
CA PHE A 72 -8.90 -19.77 -25.98
C PHE A 72 -8.06 -20.92 -25.47
N CYS A 73 -8.02 -21.08 -24.16
CA CYS A 73 -7.32 -22.15 -23.49
C CYS A 73 -7.99 -23.48 -23.84
N GLY A 74 -7.23 -24.38 -24.45
CA GLY A 74 -7.71 -25.73 -24.78
C GLY A 74 -8.03 -26.60 -23.56
N ASN A 75 -7.55 -26.21 -22.37
CA ASN A 75 -7.78 -26.94 -21.11
C ASN A 75 -9.03 -26.43 -20.38
N CYS A 76 -9.14 -25.12 -20.12
CA CYS A 76 -10.22 -24.55 -19.31
C CYS A 76 -11.22 -23.65 -20.07
N GLY A 77 -10.97 -23.34 -21.35
CA GLY A 77 -11.86 -22.50 -22.18
C GLY A 77 -11.71 -20.99 -21.98
N GLU A 78 -10.88 -20.54 -21.05
CA GLU A 78 -10.63 -19.10 -20.79
C GLU A 78 -9.90 -18.43 -21.96
N LYS A 79 -10.13 -17.14 -22.20
CA LYS A 79 -9.46 -16.42 -23.28
C LYS A 79 -7.97 -16.27 -22.98
N LEU A 80 -7.11 -16.67 -23.91
CA LEU A 80 -5.66 -16.56 -23.75
C LEU A 80 -5.22 -15.11 -23.95
N GLN A 81 -4.39 -14.61 -23.02
CA GLN A 81 -3.75 -13.30 -23.11
C GLN A 81 -2.24 -13.51 -23.20
N GLN A 82 -1.55 -12.67 -23.99
CA GLN A 82 -0.09 -12.70 -24.05
C GLN A 82 0.46 -12.46 -22.64
N ALA A 83 1.29 -13.37 -22.13
CA ALA A 83 1.91 -13.14 -20.84
C ALA A 83 2.98 -12.06 -21.03
N GLY A 84 2.57 -10.80 -20.84
CA GLY A 84 3.49 -9.83 -20.27
C GLY A 84 4.08 -10.37 -18.95
N PRO A 85 5.10 -9.72 -18.37
CA PRO A 85 5.44 -10.00 -16.98
C PRO A 85 4.12 -10.04 -16.18
N ALA A 86 3.87 -11.14 -15.48
CA ALA A 86 2.62 -11.35 -14.75
C ALA A 86 2.27 -10.05 -14.04
N ALA A 87 1.08 -9.50 -14.30
CA ALA A 87 0.66 -8.26 -13.68
C ALA A 87 0.88 -8.42 -12.17
N VAL A 88 1.75 -7.57 -11.62
CA VAL A 88 2.11 -7.68 -10.20
C VAL A 88 0.83 -7.38 -9.43
N LYS A 89 0.28 -8.41 -8.77
CA LYS A 89 -0.83 -8.25 -7.84
C LYS A 89 -0.25 -7.77 -6.52
N TYR A 90 -0.74 -6.63 -6.05
CA TYR A 90 -0.34 -6.00 -4.81
C TYR A 90 -1.32 -6.29 -3.68
N GLU A 91 -2.62 -6.30 -3.96
CA GLU A 91 -3.64 -6.57 -2.95
C GLU A 91 -3.66 -8.04 -2.49
N GLY A 92 -4.14 -8.27 -1.26
CA GLY A 92 -4.33 -9.61 -0.71
C GLY A 92 -5.53 -10.34 -1.33
N ASP A 93 -5.80 -11.54 -0.83
CA ASP A 93 -6.92 -12.36 -1.33
C ASP A 93 -8.29 -11.90 -0.79
N GLY A 94 -8.30 -11.10 0.28
CA GLY A 94 -9.52 -10.63 0.95
C GLY A 94 -9.88 -11.43 2.19
N PHE A 95 -10.93 -10.99 2.87
CA PHE A 95 -11.36 -11.54 4.16
C PHE A 95 -12.85 -11.89 4.13
N ALA A 96 -13.27 -12.86 4.96
CA ALA A 96 -14.66 -13.28 5.00
C ALA A 96 -15.56 -12.24 5.70
N THR A 97 -14.98 -11.42 6.57
CA THR A 97 -15.69 -10.36 7.32
C THR A 97 -14.91 -9.05 7.32
N PRO A 98 -15.57 -7.90 7.51
CA PRO A 98 -14.86 -6.64 7.66
C PRO A 98 -14.03 -6.58 8.95
N GLU A 99 -14.45 -7.31 10.00
CA GLU A 99 -13.70 -7.42 11.25
C GLU A 99 -12.37 -8.15 11.07
N GLU A 100 -12.34 -9.23 10.27
CA GLU A 100 -11.10 -9.94 9.94
C GLU A 100 -10.13 -9.07 9.14
N ALA A 101 -10.64 -8.29 8.18
CA ALA A 101 -9.82 -7.34 7.42
C ALA A 101 -9.18 -6.28 8.32
N LEU A 102 -9.97 -5.70 9.24
CA LEU A 102 -9.48 -4.74 10.22
C LEU A 102 -8.49 -5.36 11.21
N THR A 103 -8.77 -6.58 11.67
CA THR A 103 -7.86 -7.31 12.57
C THR A 103 -6.51 -7.54 11.90
N CYS A 104 -6.50 -8.01 10.64
CA CYS A 104 -5.26 -8.20 9.88
C CYS A 104 -4.45 -6.89 9.78
N TYR A 105 -5.11 -5.78 9.49
CA TYR A 105 -4.48 -4.46 9.46
C TYR A 105 -3.85 -4.08 10.81
N MET A 106 -4.59 -4.24 11.92
CA MET A 106 -4.11 -3.90 13.26
C MET A 106 -2.98 -4.81 13.74
N GLU A 107 -3.10 -6.12 13.50
CA GLU A 107 -2.04 -7.08 13.78
C GLU A 107 -0.80 -6.82 12.93
N GLY A 108 -0.96 -6.36 11.68
CA GLY A 108 0.16 -5.90 10.87
C GLY A 108 0.93 -4.75 11.52
N ILE A 109 0.23 -3.79 12.13
CA ILE A 109 0.86 -2.70 12.90
C ILE A 109 1.55 -3.25 14.15
N GLN A 110 0.87 -4.10 14.91
CA GLN A 110 1.43 -4.74 16.11
C GLN A 110 2.70 -5.55 15.77
N ASN A 111 2.69 -6.28 14.67
CA ASN A 111 3.83 -7.09 14.23
C ASN A 111 4.93 -6.27 13.55
N LEU A 112 4.74 -4.95 13.37
CA LEU A 112 5.58 -4.09 12.54
C LEU A 112 5.80 -4.67 11.14
N ASN A 113 4.78 -5.34 10.60
CA ASN A 113 4.81 -6.04 9.32
C ASN A 113 4.03 -5.24 8.28
N PHE A 114 4.75 -4.40 7.53
CA PHE A 114 4.13 -3.53 6.53
C PHE A 114 3.41 -4.30 5.42
N GLU A 115 3.93 -5.45 5.00
CA GLU A 115 3.28 -6.26 3.96
C GLU A 115 1.96 -6.86 4.44
N GLN A 116 1.86 -7.24 5.72
CA GLN A 116 0.58 -7.65 6.33
C GLN A 116 -0.43 -6.50 6.41
N ILE A 117 0.03 -5.29 6.75
CA ILE A 117 -0.84 -4.10 6.72
C ILE A 117 -1.37 -3.89 5.29
N MET A 118 -0.48 -3.99 4.30
CA MET A 118 -0.78 -3.78 2.89
C MET A 118 -1.70 -4.84 2.30
N SER A 119 -1.60 -6.10 2.72
CA SER A 119 -2.47 -7.19 2.24
C SER A 119 -3.93 -7.03 2.65
N ALA A 120 -4.23 -6.15 3.63
CA ALA A 120 -5.59 -5.85 4.06
C ALA A 120 -6.38 -4.97 3.07
N PHE A 121 -5.71 -4.35 2.10
CA PHE A 121 -6.32 -3.38 1.18
C PHE A 121 -6.78 -4.00 -0.13
N ALA A 122 -7.79 -3.38 -0.75
CA ALA A 122 -8.11 -3.54 -2.16
C ALA A 122 -7.57 -2.34 -2.95
N TRP A 123 -6.80 -2.60 -3.99
CA TRP A 123 -6.33 -1.59 -4.93
C TRP A 123 -6.75 -1.92 -6.34
N GLU A 124 -6.39 -3.09 -6.84
CA GLU A 124 -6.85 -3.60 -8.12
C GLU A 124 -8.37 -3.73 -8.13
N THR A 125 -8.93 -4.47 -7.16
CA THR A 125 -10.38 -4.67 -7.05
C THR A 125 -11.12 -3.34 -6.92
N GLN A 126 -10.62 -2.39 -6.12
CA GLN A 126 -11.26 -1.09 -5.98
C GLN A 126 -11.22 -0.27 -7.28
N ILE A 127 -10.12 -0.30 -8.03
CA ILE A 127 -9.97 0.43 -9.29
C ILE A 127 -10.81 -0.19 -10.42
N GLU A 128 -11.02 -1.50 -10.43
CA GLU A 128 -11.92 -2.18 -11.37
C GLU A 128 -13.38 -1.71 -11.22
N HIS A 129 -13.80 -1.45 -9.97
CA HIS A 129 -15.17 -1.07 -9.64
C HIS A 129 -15.36 0.44 -9.47
N TYR A 130 -14.29 1.24 -9.57
CA TYR A 130 -14.33 2.66 -9.24
C TYR A 130 -15.32 3.45 -10.11
N ASP A 131 -16.29 4.11 -9.47
CA ASP A 131 -17.26 4.95 -10.14
C ASP A 131 -16.81 6.44 -10.09
N LEU A 132 -16.18 6.85 -11.19
CA LEU A 132 -15.73 8.23 -11.38
C LEU A 132 -16.89 9.22 -11.51
N GLN A 133 -18.05 8.80 -12.03
CA GLN A 133 -19.21 9.68 -12.14
C GLN A 133 -19.76 9.96 -10.74
N ALA A 134 -19.99 8.93 -9.92
CA ALA A 134 -20.43 9.08 -8.53
C ALA A 134 -19.45 9.96 -7.73
N TYR A 135 -18.13 9.81 -7.97
CA TYR A 135 -17.14 10.71 -7.38
C TYR A 135 -17.39 12.18 -7.74
N PHE A 136 -17.57 12.51 -9.03
CA PHE A 136 -17.75 13.89 -9.46
C PHE A 136 -19.11 14.48 -9.06
N GLU A 137 -20.17 13.68 -9.07
CA GLU A 137 -21.49 14.07 -8.59
C GLU A 137 -21.44 14.43 -7.09
N ARG A 138 -20.70 13.65 -6.28
CA ARG A 138 -20.45 13.97 -4.87
C ARG A 138 -19.63 15.23 -4.69
N MET A 139 -18.52 15.36 -5.42
CA MET A 139 -17.60 16.49 -5.23
C MET A 139 -18.15 17.81 -5.76
N GLY A 140 -19.01 17.78 -6.78
CA GLY A 140 -19.57 18.98 -7.42
C GLY A 140 -18.53 19.88 -8.10
N ALA A 141 -17.27 19.46 -8.15
CA ALA A 141 -16.14 20.21 -8.67
C ALA A 141 -15.00 19.29 -9.08
N TYR A 142 -14.18 19.75 -10.03
CA TYR A 142 -12.89 19.15 -10.36
C TYR A 142 -11.78 19.93 -9.65
N GLN A 143 -11.05 19.28 -8.74
CA GLN A 143 -9.89 19.85 -8.05
C GLN A 143 -8.65 19.01 -8.38
N PRO A 144 -7.71 19.53 -9.20
CA PRO A 144 -6.51 18.78 -9.58
C PRO A 144 -5.67 18.31 -8.38
N THR A 145 -5.65 19.09 -7.30
CA THR A 145 -4.88 18.82 -6.08
C THR A 145 -5.39 17.64 -5.27
N ILE A 146 -6.67 17.25 -5.42
CA ILE A 146 -7.23 16.04 -4.78
C ILE A 146 -6.85 14.77 -5.58
N CYS A 147 -6.37 14.93 -6.81
CA CYS A 147 -5.93 13.84 -7.68
C CYS A 147 -6.98 12.70 -7.77
N PRO A 148 -8.19 12.98 -8.31
CA PRO A 148 -9.20 11.95 -8.52
C PRO A 148 -8.63 10.84 -9.40
N ARG A 149 -9.10 9.60 -9.20
CA ARG A 149 -8.69 8.49 -10.06
C ARG A 149 -9.18 8.74 -11.47
N MET A 150 -8.31 8.51 -12.45
CA MET A 150 -8.61 8.77 -13.84
C MET A 150 -9.40 7.60 -14.45
N PRO A 151 -10.07 7.77 -15.60
CA PRO A 151 -10.70 6.65 -16.29
C PRO A 151 -9.70 5.53 -16.60
N SER A 152 -9.96 4.30 -16.15
CA SER A 152 -9.17 3.10 -16.43
C SER A 152 -9.42 2.57 -17.86
N VAL A 153 -9.20 3.40 -18.88
CA VAL A 153 -9.52 3.11 -20.29
C VAL A 153 -8.57 2.11 -20.96
N ASN A 154 -7.46 1.78 -20.31
CA ASN A 154 -6.46 0.81 -20.75
C ASN A 154 -5.56 0.41 -19.55
N ASP A 155 -4.72 -0.59 -19.77
CA ASP A 155 -3.81 -1.15 -18.75
C ASP A 155 -2.83 -0.13 -18.17
N PHE A 156 -2.40 0.86 -18.98
CA PHE A 156 -1.54 1.94 -18.50
C PHE A 156 -2.26 2.78 -17.43
N MET A 157 -3.49 3.22 -17.72
CA MET A 157 -4.28 4.02 -16.78
C MET A 157 -4.70 3.20 -15.56
N PHE A 158 -5.07 1.93 -15.76
CA PHE A 158 -5.38 1.01 -14.66
C PHE A 158 -4.18 0.86 -13.71
N SER A 159 -3.02 0.52 -14.23
CA SER A 159 -1.79 0.34 -13.45
C SER A 159 -1.37 1.63 -12.73
N ALA A 160 -1.50 2.78 -13.39
CA ALA A 160 -1.23 4.09 -12.80
C ALA A 160 -2.18 4.40 -11.63
N ASN A 161 -3.48 4.12 -11.79
CA ASN A 161 -4.47 4.30 -10.74
C ASN A 161 -4.21 3.37 -9.53
N VAL A 162 -3.92 2.09 -9.77
CA VAL A 162 -3.59 1.11 -8.72
C VAL A 162 -2.37 1.59 -7.92
N ASN A 163 -1.29 1.97 -8.61
CA ASN A 163 -0.08 2.45 -7.94
C ASN A 163 -0.29 3.77 -7.19
N ALA A 164 -1.06 4.70 -7.76
CA ALA A 164 -1.38 5.96 -7.09
C ALA A 164 -2.21 5.73 -5.81
N LEU A 165 -3.18 4.81 -5.86
CA LEU A 165 -4.00 4.45 -4.70
C LEU A 165 -3.17 3.72 -3.62
N ARG A 166 -2.37 2.73 -4.03
CA ARG A 166 -1.45 2.01 -3.14
C ARG A 166 -0.47 2.94 -2.45
N TYR A 167 0.20 3.81 -3.22
CA TYR A 167 1.10 4.82 -2.66
C TYR A 167 0.38 5.70 -1.63
N PHE A 168 -0.82 6.16 -1.95
CA PHE A 168 -1.58 7.03 -1.05
C PHE A 168 -1.86 6.35 0.30
N GLN A 169 -2.39 5.12 0.29
CA GLN A 169 -2.68 4.37 1.53
C GLN A 169 -1.40 4.02 2.30
N ALA A 170 -0.37 3.52 1.61
CA ALA A 170 0.92 3.19 2.21
C ALA A 170 1.59 4.41 2.87
N ASN A 171 1.53 5.57 2.20
CA ASN A 171 2.06 6.82 2.72
C ASN A 171 1.31 7.31 3.97
N MET A 172 -0.02 7.12 4.05
CA MET A 172 -0.77 7.47 5.26
C MET A 172 -0.37 6.60 6.46
N VAL A 173 -0.14 5.30 6.25
CA VAL A 173 0.39 4.41 7.31
C VAL A 173 1.78 4.87 7.74
N TYR A 174 2.69 5.07 6.79
CA TYR A 174 4.05 5.54 7.04
C TYR A 174 4.08 6.85 7.86
N ARG A 175 3.27 7.83 7.48
CA ARG A 175 3.19 9.13 8.18
C ARG A 175 2.57 9.02 9.57
N SER A 176 1.70 8.04 9.80
CA SER A 176 1.13 7.79 11.13
C SER A 176 2.17 7.18 12.07
N VAL A 177 3.04 6.33 11.54
CA VAL A 177 4.20 5.82 12.29
C VAL A 177 5.18 6.95 12.62
N GLU A 178 5.47 7.84 11.66
CA GLU A 178 6.26 9.05 11.90
C GLU A 178 5.65 9.91 13.02
N ASP A 179 4.34 10.20 12.93
CA ASP A 179 3.60 10.97 13.94
C ASP A 179 3.70 10.33 15.33
N TYR A 180 3.53 9.00 15.39
CA TYR A 180 3.61 8.25 16.62
C TYR A 180 5.00 8.27 17.25
N ILE A 181 6.06 8.17 16.44
CA ILE A 181 7.45 8.26 16.92
C ILE A 181 7.73 9.67 17.44
N LEU A 182 7.31 10.71 16.72
CA LEU A 182 7.59 12.10 17.11
C LEU A 182 6.72 12.59 18.28
N GLY A 183 5.54 12.01 18.50
CA GLY A 183 4.63 12.40 19.59
C GLY A 183 4.32 13.89 19.56
N ASP A 184 4.57 14.60 20.66
CA ASP A 184 4.31 16.04 20.78
C ASP A 184 5.22 16.91 19.90
N ASP A 185 6.28 16.33 19.34
CA ASP A 185 7.16 17.00 18.38
C ASP A 185 6.73 16.82 16.93
N SER A 186 5.65 16.08 16.69
CA SER A 186 5.12 15.90 15.36
C SER A 186 4.68 17.23 14.74
N PRO A 187 5.04 17.50 13.47
CA PRO A 187 4.55 18.67 12.74
C PRO A 187 3.03 18.61 12.50
N TYR A 188 2.42 17.43 12.60
CA TYR A 188 0.98 17.23 12.38
C TYR A 188 0.11 17.73 13.55
N LYS A 189 0.67 17.83 14.77
CA LYS A 189 0.00 18.41 15.95
C LYS A 189 0.13 19.94 16.04
N GLY A 190 0.04 20.63 14.90
CA GLY A 190 0.00 22.09 14.85
C GLY A 190 1.35 22.82 14.88
N LYS A 191 2.49 22.11 14.97
CA LYS A 191 3.84 22.73 14.91
C LYS A 191 4.25 23.15 13.50
N GLY A 192 3.55 22.69 12.45
CA GLY A 192 3.80 23.11 11.07
C GLY A 192 5.22 22.79 10.62
N THR A 193 5.89 23.75 9.97
CA THR A 193 7.28 23.57 9.51
C THR A 193 8.26 23.65 10.68
N ILE A 194 9.07 22.60 10.87
CA ILE A 194 10.21 22.61 11.79
C ILE A 194 11.38 23.31 11.10
N ALA A 195 11.81 24.45 11.65
CA ALA A 195 12.94 25.22 11.13
C ALA A 195 14.22 24.89 11.90
N PHE A 196 15.31 24.63 11.17
CA PHE A 196 16.63 24.37 11.75
C PHE A 196 17.50 25.62 11.64
N GLN A 197 18.13 26.03 12.74
CA GLN A 197 19.05 27.16 12.73
C GLN A 197 20.36 26.78 12.03
N LYS A 198 20.88 27.71 11.23
CA LYS A 198 22.18 27.55 10.59
C LYS A 198 23.29 27.54 11.66
N ASP A 199 24.31 26.71 11.46
CA ASP A 199 25.48 26.59 12.35
C ASP A 199 25.11 26.17 13.79
N SER A 200 24.02 25.39 13.94
CA SER A 200 23.54 24.79 15.20
C SER A 200 23.57 23.25 15.15
N ASP A 201 23.28 22.60 16.28
CA ASP A 201 23.07 21.16 16.39
C ASP A 201 21.58 20.74 16.27
N ASP A 202 20.68 21.65 15.87
CA ASP A 202 19.23 21.42 15.84
C ASP A 202 18.83 20.16 15.05
N VAL A 203 19.51 19.89 13.93
CA VAL A 203 19.26 18.69 13.11
C VAL A 203 19.62 17.42 13.85
N GLU A 204 20.78 17.39 14.54
CA GLU A 204 21.20 16.24 15.34
C GLU A 204 20.23 16.01 16.50
N VAL A 205 19.83 17.09 17.19
CA VAL A 205 18.84 17.06 18.27
C VAL A 205 17.49 16.52 17.76
N PHE A 206 17.06 16.92 16.57
CA PHE A 206 15.81 16.44 15.98
C PHE A 206 15.88 14.98 15.56
N LEU A 207 16.98 14.54 14.92
CA LEU A 207 17.13 13.15 14.49
C LEU A 207 17.14 12.17 15.69
N LYS A 208 17.70 12.57 16.83
CA LYS A 208 17.64 11.78 18.08
C LYS A 208 16.21 11.51 18.56
N LYS A 209 15.21 12.27 18.11
CA LYS A 209 13.80 12.01 18.43
C LYS A 209 13.27 10.72 17.81
N PHE A 210 13.89 10.22 16.73
CA PHE A 210 13.54 8.92 16.15
C PHE A 210 14.15 7.74 16.92
N GLU A 211 15.18 7.97 17.73
CA GLU A 211 15.90 6.96 18.52
C GLU A 211 15.28 6.78 19.93
N ASN A 212 13.95 6.88 20.05
CA ASN A 212 13.25 6.92 21.33
C ASN A 212 12.58 5.59 21.73
N GLY A 213 12.69 4.56 20.89
CA GLY A 213 12.11 3.24 21.14
C GLY A 213 10.58 3.19 21.10
N ARG A 214 9.90 4.25 20.65
CA ARG A 214 8.43 4.28 20.60
C ARG A 214 7.89 3.30 19.58
N LEU A 215 8.50 3.17 18.40
CA LEU A 215 8.03 2.26 17.35
C LEU A 215 7.81 0.84 17.88
N GLU A 216 8.78 0.34 18.64
CA GLU A 216 8.77 -1.01 19.23
C GLU A 216 7.63 -1.20 20.25
N LYS A 217 7.12 -0.13 20.85
CA LYS A 217 5.98 -0.22 21.77
C LYS A 217 4.69 -0.66 21.09
N LEU A 218 4.53 -0.41 19.78
CA LEU A 218 3.36 -0.92 19.03
C LEU A 218 3.28 -2.45 19.07
N THR A 219 4.41 -3.15 19.23
CA THR A 219 4.43 -4.61 19.40
C THR A 219 3.79 -5.10 20.70
N GLN A 220 3.60 -4.20 21.66
CA GLN A 220 2.95 -4.45 22.94
C GLN A 220 1.48 -4.05 22.94
N MET A 221 0.89 -3.82 21.76
CA MET A 221 -0.54 -3.58 21.61
C MET A 221 -1.33 -4.71 22.27
N THR A 222 -2.32 -4.38 23.09
CA THR A 222 -3.21 -5.34 23.77
C THR A 222 -4.65 -4.85 23.69
N ASN A 223 -5.61 -5.71 24.06
CA ASN A 223 -7.04 -5.38 24.02
C ASN A 223 -7.49 -4.83 22.66
N ILE A 224 -7.02 -5.47 21.58
CA ILE A 224 -7.48 -5.16 20.22
C ILE A 224 -8.99 -5.44 20.20
N THR A 225 -9.75 -4.39 19.92
CA THR A 225 -11.21 -4.40 19.92
C THR A 225 -11.70 -3.69 18.68
N ILE A 226 -12.80 -4.20 18.14
CA ILE A 226 -13.50 -3.62 17.00
C ILE A 226 -14.80 -3.06 17.52
N LEU A 227 -15.02 -1.78 17.25
CA LEU A 227 -16.17 -1.01 17.70
C LEU A 227 -16.96 -0.54 16.49
N SER A 228 -18.25 -0.29 16.72
CA SER A 228 -19.08 0.43 15.77
C SER A 228 -18.73 1.92 15.78
N PRO A 229 -19.02 2.67 14.70
CA PRO A 229 -18.84 4.11 14.68
C PRO A 229 -19.57 4.86 15.79
N ASP A 230 -20.74 4.39 16.23
CA ASP A 230 -21.53 5.08 17.25
C ASP A 230 -20.98 4.90 18.67
N ASP A 231 -20.18 3.85 18.91
CA ASP A 231 -19.49 3.64 20.19
C ASP A 231 -18.52 4.77 20.51
N VAL A 232 -17.98 5.43 19.48
CA VAL A 232 -17.02 6.54 19.62
C VAL A 232 -17.59 7.90 19.22
N THR A 233 -18.67 7.93 18.44
CA THR A 233 -19.28 9.17 17.97
C THR A 233 -20.55 9.59 18.73
N ASN A 234 -20.95 8.88 19.78
CA ASN A 234 -22.16 9.18 20.56
C ASN A 234 -23.44 9.26 19.70
N ASN A 235 -23.67 8.23 18.87
CA ASN A 235 -24.81 8.15 17.93
C ASN A 235 -24.82 9.23 16.83
N LEU A 236 -23.72 9.94 16.58
CA LEU A 236 -23.65 10.88 15.47
C LEU A 236 -23.63 10.15 14.13
N PHE A 237 -22.96 9.00 14.02
CA PHE A 237 -22.85 8.28 12.75
C PHE A 237 -24.21 7.81 12.25
N SER A 238 -25.05 7.22 13.11
CA SER A 238 -26.39 6.74 12.75
C SER A 238 -27.44 7.82 12.49
N ARG A 239 -27.12 9.11 12.60
CA ARG A 239 -28.06 10.17 12.21
C ARG A 239 -28.35 10.07 10.71
N GLU A 240 -29.62 10.23 10.34
CA GLU A 240 -30.11 10.14 8.95
C GLU A 240 -29.22 10.91 7.96
N GLN A 241 -28.93 12.18 8.25
CA GLN A 241 -28.08 13.00 7.37
C GLN A 241 -26.67 12.43 7.19
N ASN A 242 -26.09 11.84 8.24
CA ASN A 242 -24.76 11.25 8.19
C ASN A 242 -24.79 9.91 7.46
N GLN A 243 -25.83 9.10 7.63
CA GLN A 243 -26.03 7.90 6.82
C GLN A 243 -26.18 8.22 5.32
N GLU A 244 -26.94 9.26 4.97
CA GLU A 244 -27.02 9.73 3.59
C GLU A 244 -25.66 10.19 3.04
N ASN A 245 -24.88 10.91 3.86
CA ASN A 245 -23.55 11.38 3.47
C ASN A 245 -22.57 10.21 3.31
N PHE A 246 -22.68 9.20 4.18
CA PHE A 246 -21.89 7.98 4.09
C PHE A 246 -22.13 7.25 2.76
N VAL A 247 -23.40 7.02 2.41
CA VAL A 247 -23.77 6.38 1.14
C VAL A 247 -23.24 7.18 -0.06
N LYS A 248 -23.41 8.50 -0.06
CA LYS A 248 -22.85 9.38 -1.11
C LYS A 248 -21.32 9.32 -1.15
N GLN A 249 -20.67 9.23 0.01
CA GLN A 249 -19.21 9.15 0.11
C GLN A 249 -18.68 7.84 -0.46
N THR A 250 -19.29 6.71 -0.13
CA THR A 250 -18.76 5.40 -0.50
C THR A 250 -19.19 4.93 -1.89
N ALA A 251 -20.20 5.57 -2.50
CA ALA A 251 -20.68 5.23 -3.85
C ALA A 251 -19.56 5.14 -4.90
N CYS A 252 -18.57 6.03 -4.85
CA CYS A 252 -17.45 6.01 -5.81
C CYS A 252 -16.56 4.76 -5.71
N TYR A 253 -16.64 4.00 -4.64
CA TYR A 253 -15.87 2.75 -4.49
C TYR A 253 -16.48 1.58 -5.26
N GLY A 254 -17.73 1.71 -5.74
CA GLY A 254 -18.41 0.68 -6.53
C GLY A 254 -18.54 -0.68 -5.83
N ALA A 255 -18.49 -0.69 -4.50
CA ALA A 255 -18.59 -1.89 -3.70
C ALA A 255 -20.05 -2.35 -3.56
N ASP A 256 -20.25 -3.65 -3.33
CA ASP A 256 -21.57 -4.20 -3.00
C ASP A 256 -22.08 -3.67 -1.66
N GLU A 257 -21.13 -3.41 -0.75
CA GLU A 257 -21.39 -2.95 0.61
C GLU A 257 -20.18 -2.18 1.13
N ALA A 258 -20.43 -1.15 1.92
CA ALA A 258 -19.39 -0.39 2.59
C ALA A 258 -19.77 -0.21 4.06
N VAL A 259 -18.80 -0.37 4.95
CA VAL A 259 -18.95 -0.16 6.39
C VAL A 259 -17.83 0.74 6.91
N ASN A 260 -18.09 1.38 8.05
CA ASN A 260 -17.05 2.00 8.88
C ASN A 260 -16.93 1.17 10.15
N LEU A 261 -15.70 0.81 10.50
CA LEU A 261 -15.38 0.17 11.76
C LEU A 261 -14.32 1.00 12.47
N VAL A 262 -14.22 0.82 13.78
CA VAL A 262 -13.20 1.47 14.60
C VAL A 262 -12.36 0.40 15.26
N GLY A 263 -11.07 0.40 14.96
CA GLY A 263 -10.09 -0.42 15.65
C GLY A 263 -9.57 0.35 16.86
N MET A 264 -9.66 -0.25 18.04
CA MET A 264 -9.11 0.31 19.29
C MET A 264 -8.18 -0.69 19.94
N ALA A 265 -7.06 -0.21 20.49
CA ALA A 265 -6.17 -1.02 21.30
C ALA A 265 -5.43 -0.19 22.34
N VAL A 266 -4.80 -0.86 23.31
CA VAL A 266 -3.97 -0.25 24.35
C VAL A 266 -2.50 -0.49 24.04
N VAL A 267 -1.70 0.58 24.06
CA VAL A 267 -0.24 0.54 23.88
C VAL A 267 0.40 1.16 25.13
N GLU A 268 0.87 0.33 26.05
CA GLU A 268 1.31 0.77 27.39
C GLU A 268 0.23 1.60 28.13
N ASP A 269 0.44 2.91 28.28
CA ASP A 269 -0.50 3.87 28.89
C ASP A 269 -1.20 4.78 27.85
N GLU A 270 -1.05 4.46 26.57
CA GLU A 270 -1.65 5.16 25.43
C GLU A 270 -2.79 4.33 24.81
N THR A 271 -3.72 5.02 24.14
CA THR A 271 -4.78 4.38 23.37
C THR A 271 -4.53 4.59 21.88
N PHE A 272 -4.54 3.49 21.14
CA PHE A 272 -4.47 3.44 19.68
C PHE A 272 -5.88 3.43 19.08
N TYR A 273 -6.11 4.23 18.04
CA TYR A 273 -7.33 4.21 17.24
C TYR A 273 -7.03 4.24 15.74
N CYS A 274 -7.73 3.42 14.96
CA CYS A 274 -7.88 3.58 13.52
C CYS A 274 -9.36 3.49 13.13
N CYS A 275 -9.74 4.14 12.04
CA CYS A 275 -11.15 4.25 11.64
C CYS A 275 -11.28 4.08 10.12
N PRO A 276 -10.97 2.90 9.55
CA PRO A 276 -11.00 2.71 8.12
C PRO A 276 -12.42 2.63 7.55
N THR A 277 -12.50 2.79 6.23
CA THR A 277 -13.67 2.36 5.44
C THR A 277 -13.33 1.02 4.81
N ILE A 278 -14.24 0.07 4.98
CA ILE A 278 -14.06 -1.33 4.57
C ILE A 278 -15.21 -1.67 3.63
N CYS A 279 -14.90 -2.29 2.49
CA CYS A 279 -15.85 -2.59 1.44
C CYS A 279 -15.87 -4.07 1.12
N ARG A 280 -17.06 -4.56 0.73
CA ARG A 280 -17.25 -5.90 0.20
C ARG A 280 -17.33 -5.87 -1.32
N TYR A 281 -16.58 -6.76 -1.96
CA TYR A 281 -16.65 -7.06 -3.39
C TYR A 281 -16.87 -8.56 -3.55
N GLY A 282 -18.05 -8.96 -4.01
CA GLY A 282 -18.46 -10.36 -3.99
C GLY A 282 -18.51 -10.90 -2.55
N ASP A 283 -17.75 -11.97 -2.30
CA ASP A 283 -17.68 -12.64 -1.00
C ASP A 283 -16.50 -12.16 -0.13
N GLN A 284 -15.73 -11.17 -0.59
CA GLN A 284 -14.49 -10.74 0.05
C GLN A 284 -14.58 -9.29 0.55
N TRP A 285 -14.04 -9.06 1.74
CA TRP A 285 -13.93 -7.76 2.38
C TRP A 285 -12.50 -7.24 2.35
N TYR A 286 -12.35 -5.92 2.18
CA TYR A 286 -11.05 -5.25 2.14
C TYR A 286 -11.14 -3.84 2.72
N LEU A 287 -10.03 -3.34 3.26
CA LEU A 287 -9.89 -1.90 3.50
C LEU A 287 -9.77 -1.17 2.15
N VAL A 288 -10.55 -0.11 1.97
CA VAL A 288 -10.45 0.78 0.79
C VAL A 288 -9.96 2.17 1.16
N SER A 289 -9.95 2.48 2.45
CA SER A 289 -9.43 3.73 3.01
C SER A 289 -9.06 3.54 4.47
N VAL A 290 -7.92 4.10 4.89
CA VAL A 290 -7.55 4.20 6.32
C VAL A 290 -8.26 5.32 7.08
N SER A 291 -8.97 6.19 6.36
CA SER A 291 -9.78 7.27 6.91
C SER A 291 -11.24 7.10 6.50
N SER A 292 -12.16 7.51 7.36
CA SER A 292 -13.59 7.33 7.15
C SER A 292 -14.43 8.52 7.59
N MET A 293 -15.73 8.47 7.33
CA MET A 293 -16.67 9.47 7.88
C MET A 293 -16.63 9.50 9.41
N THR A 294 -16.32 8.36 10.05
CA THR A 294 -16.14 8.30 11.50
C THR A 294 -15.02 9.24 11.96
N ASN A 295 -13.86 9.28 11.28
CA ASN A 295 -12.81 10.27 11.59
C ASN A 295 -13.32 11.71 11.50
N MET A 296 -14.10 12.01 10.46
CA MET A 296 -14.63 13.34 10.23
C MET A 296 -15.59 13.76 11.35
N LEU A 297 -16.47 12.85 11.79
CA LEU A 297 -17.42 13.11 12.88
C LEU A 297 -16.73 13.25 14.24
N LEU A 298 -15.60 12.57 14.43
CA LEU A 298 -14.75 12.73 15.59
C LEU A 298 -13.94 14.04 15.55
N GLY A 299 -13.94 14.79 14.44
CA GLY A 299 -13.10 15.97 14.30
C GLY A 299 -11.61 15.63 14.21
N ILE A 300 -11.24 14.38 13.90
CA ILE A 300 -9.87 14.01 13.54
C ILE A 300 -9.61 14.64 12.17
N SER A 301 -9.18 15.91 12.14
CA SER A 301 -8.93 16.64 10.88
C SER A 301 -7.64 16.20 10.16
N ASN A 302 -7.05 15.08 10.59
CA ASN A 302 -5.83 14.56 10.01
C ASN A 302 -6.20 13.75 8.76
N VAL A 303 -6.51 14.47 7.67
CA VAL A 303 -6.76 13.95 6.31
C VAL A 303 -5.61 13.09 5.75
N ASN A 304 -4.55 12.86 6.53
CA ASN A 304 -3.32 12.18 6.13
C ASN A 304 -2.84 11.11 7.13
N GLN A 305 -3.62 10.78 8.17
CA GLN A 305 -3.24 9.75 9.15
C GLN A 305 -4.16 8.54 9.05
N ALA A 306 -3.55 7.36 9.12
CA ALA A 306 -4.20 6.07 9.13
C ALA A 306 -4.61 5.62 10.55
N PHE A 307 -3.87 6.08 11.56
CA PHE A 307 -4.19 5.86 12.96
C PHE A 307 -3.67 7.01 13.82
N ILE A 308 -4.19 7.09 15.04
CA ILE A 308 -3.68 7.97 16.11
C ILE A 308 -3.36 7.11 17.33
N CYS A 309 -2.34 7.51 18.09
CA CYS A 309 -2.02 6.86 19.35
C CYS A 309 -1.44 7.89 20.33
N GLY A 310 -1.96 7.91 21.57
CA GLY A 310 -1.50 8.84 22.59
C GLY A 310 -2.22 8.66 23.92
N LYS A 311 -1.90 9.52 24.88
CA LYS A 311 -2.47 9.48 26.23
C LYS A 311 -3.84 10.14 26.28
N GLY A 312 -4.69 9.61 27.17
CA GLY A 312 -6.02 10.15 27.43
C GLY A 312 -7.11 9.47 26.63
N SER A 313 -8.33 9.99 26.78
CA SER A 313 -9.50 9.58 26.02
C SER A 313 -9.36 9.97 24.55
N LEU A 314 -10.21 9.41 23.68
CA LEU A 314 -10.28 9.85 22.28
C LEU A 314 -10.50 11.36 22.16
N GLU A 315 -11.29 11.97 23.05
CA GLU A 315 -11.48 13.43 23.12
C GLU A 315 -10.19 14.20 23.46
N ASP A 316 -9.30 13.62 24.27
CA ASP A 316 -8.01 14.22 24.61
C ASP A 316 -7.03 14.15 23.44
N LEU A 317 -7.11 13.11 22.60
CA LEU A 317 -6.30 12.97 21.39
C LEU A 317 -6.68 13.97 20.28
N LEU A 318 -7.88 14.55 20.37
CA LEU A 318 -8.45 15.46 19.38
C LEU A 318 -8.16 16.95 19.65
N ARG A 319 -7.59 17.27 20.82
CA ARG A 319 -7.31 18.63 21.29
C ARG A 319 -5.81 18.93 21.28
#